data_AF-A0A7V2NHR6-F1
#
_entry.id   AF-A0A7V2NHR6-F1
#
_cell.length_a   1.000
_cell.length_b   1.000
_cell.length_c   1.000
_cell.angle_alpha   90.00
_cell.angle_beta   90.00
_cell.angle_gamma   90.00
#
_symmetry.space_group_name_H-M   'P 1'
#
loop_
_entity.id
_entity.type
_entity.pdbx_description
1 polymer ?
#
loop_
_entity_poly.entity_id
_entity_poly.type
_entity_poly.pdbx_seq_one_letter_code
_entity_poly.pdbx_strand_id
1 'polypeptide(L)'
;MFKLKVRFWIDSAQIKRLVRRLSQPLPGRNSQIEMSPPGRPLNVSTNGYQDAAVLIALHRCDGEFGFPLIVRAESEYAHGGQVGLPGGRLEPGESLENCALRESEEEIALPRAKVKLLGQLTSLPVPVSEHLIHTFVGLTEDDIHLQPDSREVKAILFMPVKKLLSRDTIHTGEFATPRGTLADVPYFELNEHHIWGATAMILSELKALLLDLG
;
A
#
# COMPACT_ATOMS: atom_id res chain seq x y z
N MET A 1 9.27 -24.19 -24.35
CA MET A 1 9.35 -24.89 -23.05
C MET A 1 10.07 -24.00 -22.03
N PHE A 2 9.42 -22.93 -21.58
CA PHE A 2 9.95 -22.01 -20.56
C PHE A 2 9.06 -22.13 -19.32
N LYS A 3 9.37 -23.09 -18.45
CA LYS A 3 8.89 -23.07 -17.07
C LYS A 3 9.69 -22.00 -16.32
N LEU A 4 9.24 -20.74 -16.42
CA LEU A 4 9.82 -19.67 -15.61
C LEU A 4 9.49 -19.94 -14.15
N LYS A 5 10.54 -20.07 -13.33
CA LYS A 5 10.53 -20.54 -11.95
C LYS A 5 9.69 -19.63 -11.04
N VAL A 6 8.40 -19.91 -10.90
CA VAL A 6 7.58 -19.40 -9.78
C VAL A 6 7.75 -20.39 -8.61
N ARG A 7 8.88 -20.32 -7.90
CA ARG A 7 9.13 -21.19 -6.74
C ARG A 7 9.72 -20.38 -5.59
N PHE A 8 8.95 -20.35 -4.49
CA PHE A 8 9.27 -19.87 -3.14
C PHE A 8 9.74 -18.42 -3.03
N TRP A 9 8.84 -17.53 -2.64
CA TRP A 9 9.21 -16.15 -2.32
C TRP A 9 9.16 -15.87 -0.82
N ILE A 10 10.30 -15.30 -0.40
CA ILE A 10 10.72 -14.74 0.88
C ILE A 10 11.21 -15.75 1.93
N ASP A 11 12.41 -16.28 1.67
CA ASP A 11 13.33 -16.75 2.71
C ASP A 11 14.13 -15.57 3.31
N SER A 12 14.99 -15.87 4.29
CA SER A 12 15.85 -14.86 4.94
C SER A 12 16.80 -14.12 3.97
N ALA A 13 17.13 -14.70 2.80
CA ALA A 13 18.00 -14.07 1.83
C ALA A 13 17.24 -12.99 1.03
N GLN A 14 16.02 -13.27 0.60
CA GLN A 14 15.19 -12.26 -0.07
C GLN A 14 14.82 -11.09 0.84
N ILE A 15 14.55 -11.33 2.14
CA ILE A 15 14.34 -10.26 3.12
C ILE A 15 15.56 -9.35 3.21
N LYS A 16 16.76 -9.92 3.31
CA LYS A 16 18.01 -9.16 3.33
C LYS A 16 18.21 -8.32 2.06
N ARG A 17 17.83 -8.87 0.90
CA ARG A 17 17.88 -8.15 -0.37
C ARG A 17 16.88 -7.00 -0.41
N LEU A 18 15.65 -7.21 0.07
CA LEU A 18 14.63 -6.18 0.18
C LEU A 18 15.10 -5.03 1.10
N VAL A 19 15.63 -5.34 2.29
CA VAL A 19 16.19 -4.34 3.21
C VAL A 19 17.30 -3.53 2.53
N ARG A 20 18.25 -4.21 1.87
CA ARG A 20 19.32 -3.54 1.11
C ARG A 20 18.77 -2.68 -0.03
N ARG A 21 17.71 -3.11 -0.70
CA ARG A 21 17.11 -2.38 -1.81
C ARG A 21 16.37 -1.14 -1.33
N LEU A 22 15.70 -1.21 -0.18
CA LEU A 22 15.04 -0.07 0.47
C LEU A 22 16.04 0.99 0.96
N SER A 23 17.29 0.61 1.24
CA SER A 23 18.36 1.55 1.61
C SER A 23 19.10 2.17 0.41
N GLN A 24 18.62 1.93 -0.81
CA GLN A 24 19.18 2.48 -2.06
C GLN A 24 18.20 3.50 -2.68
N PRO A 25 18.63 4.32 -3.65
CA PRO A 25 17.71 5.20 -4.38
C PRO A 25 16.47 4.43 -4.85
N LEU A 26 15.31 4.90 -4.41
CA LEU A 26 14.03 4.24 -4.67
C LEU A 26 13.59 4.51 -6.12
N PRO A 27 12.79 3.62 -6.74
CA PRO A 27 12.15 3.92 -8.02
C PRO A 27 11.30 5.20 -7.92
N GLY A 28 10.69 5.40 -6.75
CA GLY A 28 10.06 6.63 -6.35
C GLY A 28 8.99 7.11 -7.31
N ARG A 29 8.98 8.43 -7.49
CA ARG A 29 7.93 9.10 -8.26
C ARG A 29 7.76 8.57 -9.68
N ASN A 30 8.84 8.12 -10.34
CA ASN A 30 8.75 7.58 -11.70
C ASN A 30 7.84 6.35 -11.78
N SER A 31 7.91 5.46 -10.79
CA SER A 31 7.01 4.29 -10.72
C SER A 31 5.63 4.66 -10.20
N GLN A 32 5.55 5.61 -9.25
CA GLN A 32 4.26 6.05 -8.70
C GLN A 32 3.34 6.64 -9.78
N ILE A 33 3.87 7.44 -10.71
CA ILE A 33 3.06 8.09 -11.74
C ILE A 33 2.47 7.13 -12.77
N GLU A 34 3.03 5.91 -12.91
CA GLU A 34 2.47 4.88 -13.81
C GLU A 34 1.04 4.50 -13.43
N MET A 35 0.70 4.61 -12.14
CA MET A 35 -0.65 4.34 -11.61
C MET A 35 -1.38 5.62 -11.18
N SER A 36 -0.94 6.79 -11.66
CA SER A 36 -1.61 8.06 -11.35
C SER A 36 -2.93 8.18 -12.12
N PRO A 37 -4.04 8.55 -11.47
CA PRO A 37 -5.26 8.93 -12.18
C PRO A 37 -5.02 10.09 -13.17
N PRO A 38 -5.70 10.11 -14.32
CA PRO A 38 -5.63 11.21 -15.27
C PRO A 38 -5.98 12.56 -14.63
N GLY A 39 -5.26 13.61 -15.03
CA GLY A 39 -5.49 14.97 -14.52
C GLY A 39 -5.01 15.22 -13.09
N ARG A 40 -4.43 14.23 -12.39
CA ARG A 40 -3.83 14.45 -11.07
C ARG A 40 -2.62 15.41 -11.20
N PRO A 41 -2.57 16.51 -10.43
CA PRO A 41 -1.41 17.37 -10.37
C PRO A 41 -0.19 16.58 -9.86
N LEU A 42 0.86 16.51 -10.67
CA LEU A 42 2.07 15.76 -10.30
C LEU A 42 3.02 16.60 -9.44
N ASN A 43 3.12 17.90 -9.73
CA ASN A 43 3.94 18.85 -8.99
C ASN A 43 3.04 19.71 -8.10
N VAL A 44 2.97 19.38 -6.82
CA VAL A 44 2.23 20.15 -5.83
C VAL A 44 3.16 20.60 -4.71
N SER A 45 2.95 21.81 -4.21
CA SER A 45 3.54 22.20 -2.93
C SER A 45 2.87 21.39 -1.83
N THR A 46 3.67 20.85 -0.92
CA THR A 46 3.19 20.14 0.28
C THR A 46 3.14 21.06 1.49
N ASN A 47 3.29 22.37 1.31
CA ASN A 47 3.20 23.32 2.41
C ASN A 47 1.79 23.29 3.00
N GLY A 48 1.69 23.08 4.31
CA GLY A 48 0.41 22.94 5.02
C GLY A 48 -0.24 21.58 4.89
N TYR A 49 0.35 20.60 4.19
CA TYR A 49 -0.18 19.24 4.15
C TYR A 49 -0.06 18.60 5.53
N GLN A 50 -1.06 17.80 5.90
CA GLN A 50 -1.01 16.98 7.10
C GLN A 50 -0.25 15.68 6.81
N ASP A 51 0.67 15.30 7.67
CA ASP A 51 1.37 14.02 7.55
C ASP A 51 0.43 12.86 7.90
N ALA A 52 0.51 11.81 7.09
CA ALA A 52 -0.16 10.55 7.30
C ALA A 52 0.83 9.41 7.09
N ALA A 53 0.67 8.31 7.81
CA ALA A 53 1.55 7.16 7.68
C ALA A 53 0.76 5.88 7.43
N VAL A 54 1.25 5.05 6.51
CA VAL A 54 0.63 3.77 6.12
C VAL A 54 1.65 2.64 6.15
N LEU A 55 1.17 1.42 6.34
CA LEU A 55 2.01 0.23 6.46
C LEU A 55 1.71 -0.82 5.38
N ILE A 56 2.76 -1.22 4.66
CA ILE A 56 2.78 -2.48 3.90
C ILE A 56 3.36 -3.55 4.83
N ALA A 57 2.49 -4.26 5.55
CA ALA A 57 2.88 -5.32 6.47
C ALA A 57 3.04 -6.65 5.72
N LEU A 58 4.26 -6.93 5.27
CA LEU A 58 4.57 -8.19 4.61
C LEU A 58 4.46 -9.35 5.62
N HIS A 59 3.63 -10.33 5.31
CA HIS A 59 3.40 -11.50 6.16
C HIS A 59 3.07 -12.74 5.34
N ARG A 60 3.07 -13.89 6.02
CA ARG A 60 2.55 -15.15 5.47
C ARG A 60 1.08 -15.32 5.90
N CYS A 61 0.25 -15.74 4.96
CA CYS A 61 -1.13 -16.14 5.18
C CYS A 61 -1.38 -17.40 4.35
N ASP A 62 -1.76 -18.50 4.99
CA ASP A 62 -2.02 -19.80 4.35
C ASP A 62 -0.89 -20.28 3.41
N GLY A 63 0.36 -20.01 3.80
CA GLY A 63 1.55 -20.37 3.02
C GLY A 63 1.87 -19.44 1.84
N GLU A 64 1.05 -18.41 1.59
CA GLU A 64 1.32 -17.36 0.61
C GLU A 64 1.91 -16.10 1.26
N PHE A 65 2.81 -15.43 0.55
CA PHE A 65 3.44 -14.20 1.03
C PHE A 65 2.78 -12.99 0.39
N GLY A 66 2.35 -12.02 1.20
CA GLY A 66 1.55 -10.90 0.79
C GLY A 66 1.47 -9.83 1.87
N PHE A 67 0.49 -8.95 1.75
CA PHE A 67 0.22 -7.90 2.73
C PHE A 67 -1.28 -7.60 2.78
N PRO A 68 -1.79 -7.11 3.93
CA PRO A 68 -3.18 -6.75 4.04
C PRO A 68 -3.45 -5.40 3.37
N LEU A 69 -4.64 -5.29 2.81
CA LEU A 69 -5.27 -4.04 2.40
C LEU A 69 -6.59 -3.93 3.16
N ILE A 70 -7.11 -2.72 3.31
CA ILE A 70 -8.40 -2.46 3.95
C ILE A 70 -9.40 -1.94 2.93
N VAL A 71 -10.64 -2.41 3.03
CA VAL A 71 -11.80 -1.74 2.43
C VAL A 71 -12.32 -0.78 3.49
N ARG A 72 -12.23 0.53 3.23
CA ARG A 72 -12.70 1.54 4.19
C ARG A 72 -14.22 1.39 4.39
N ALA A 73 -14.67 1.46 5.63
CA ALA A 73 -16.09 1.51 5.97
C ALA A 73 -16.78 2.67 5.23
N GLU A 74 -18.06 2.48 4.92
CA GLU A 74 -18.86 3.55 4.33
C GLU A 74 -18.98 4.67 5.38
N SER A 75 -18.49 5.86 5.03
CA SER A 75 -18.58 7.06 5.86
C SER A 75 -19.07 8.21 5.00
N GLU A 76 -19.53 9.29 5.64
CA GLU A 76 -19.92 10.53 4.95
C GLU A 76 -18.74 11.18 4.19
N TYR A 77 -17.51 10.70 4.39
CA TYR A 77 -16.31 11.16 3.71
C TYR A 77 -16.08 10.43 2.37
N ALA A 78 -15.45 11.13 1.43
CA ALA A 78 -15.26 10.80 0.01
C ALA A 78 -14.61 9.43 -0.34
N HIS A 79 -14.22 8.61 0.65
CA HIS A 79 -13.41 7.40 0.46
C HIS A 79 -14.10 6.10 0.90
N GLY A 80 -15.40 6.13 1.25
CA GLY A 80 -16.15 4.93 1.59
C GLY A 80 -16.05 3.85 0.50
N GLY A 81 -15.72 2.62 0.88
CA GLY A 81 -15.57 1.49 -0.05
C GLY A 81 -14.28 1.46 -0.87
N GLN A 82 -13.40 2.46 -0.77
CA GLN A 82 -12.10 2.43 -1.45
C GLN A 82 -11.12 1.48 -0.75
N VAL A 83 -10.24 0.87 -1.53
CA VAL A 83 -9.17 0.00 -1.02
C VAL A 83 -7.93 0.82 -0.66
N GLY A 84 -7.47 0.67 0.57
CA GLY A 84 -6.32 1.38 1.15
C GLY A 84 -5.29 0.43 1.75
N LEU A 85 -4.12 0.98 2.06
CA LEU A 85 -3.22 0.39 3.04
C LEU A 85 -3.70 0.79 4.45
N PRO A 86 -3.50 -0.07 5.47
CA PRO A 86 -3.70 0.33 6.86
C PRO A 86 -2.86 1.55 7.20
N GLY A 87 -3.45 2.52 7.90
CA GLY A 87 -2.80 3.78 8.21
C GLY A 87 -3.74 4.97 8.32
N GLY A 88 -3.21 6.07 8.84
CA GLY A 88 -3.99 7.25 9.15
C GLY A 88 -3.13 8.48 9.41
N ARG A 89 -3.69 9.43 10.15
CA ARG A 89 -3.08 10.75 10.36
C ARG A 89 -2.07 10.69 11.49
N LEU A 90 -0.99 11.45 11.34
CA LEU A 90 0.00 11.61 12.40
C LEU A 90 -0.59 12.38 13.58
N GLU A 91 -0.49 11.83 14.79
CA GLU A 91 -0.90 12.53 16.00
C GLU A 91 0.18 13.49 16.53
N PRO A 92 -0.19 14.55 17.28
CA PRO A 92 0.78 15.47 17.85
C PRO A 92 1.83 14.77 18.74
N GLY A 93 3.10 14.91 18.38
CA GLY A 93 4.22 14.32 19.12
C GLY A 93 4.51 12.85 18.78
N GLU A 94 3.76 12.26 17.85
CA GLU A 94 3.98 10.91 17.34
C GLU A 94 5.06 10.90 16.24
N SER A 95 5.81 9.80 16.11
CA SER A 95 6.70 9.58 14.96
C SER A 95 5.94 8.90 13.81
N LEU A 96 6.38 9.10 12.58
CA LEU A 96 5.73 8.50 11.40
C LEU A 96 5.68 6.96 11.49
N GLU A 97 6.71 6.32 12.02
CA GLU A 97 6.77 4.89 12.27
C GLU A 97 5.69 4.45 13.26
N ASN A 98 5.59 5.16 14.39
CA ASN A 98 4.61 4.85 15.43
C ASN A 98 3.18 5.06 14.94
N CYS A 99 2.94 6.09 14.12
CA CYS A 99 1.65 6.31 13.46
C CYS A 99 1.26 5.12 12.58
N ALA A 100 2.12 4.69 11.65
CA ALA A 100 1.81 3.56 10.78
C ALA A 100 1.52 2.27 11.57
N LEU A 101 2.26 2.04 12.66
CA LEU A 101 2.08 0.89 13.53
C LEU A 101 0.81 0.97 14.40
N ARG A 102 0.52 2.14 15.00
CA ARG A 102 -0.68 2.38 15.80
C ARG A 102 -1.93 2.20 14.96
N GLU A 103 -1.99 2.88 13.81
CA GLU A 103 -3.14 2.82 12.89
C GLU A 103 -3.37 1.39 12.39
N SER A 104 -2.30 0.65 12.06
CA SER A 104 -2.43 -0.77 11.68
C SER A 104 -2.93 -1.65 12.82
N GLU A 105 -2.54 -1.35 14.06
CA GLU A 105 -3.04 -2.07 15.23
C GLU A 105 -4.52 -1.76 15.50
N GLU A 106 -4.93 -0.50 15.32
CA GLU A 106 -6.30 -0.03 15.49
C GLU A 106 -7.22 -0.58 14.39
N GLU A 107 -6.85 -0.45 13.11
CA GLU A 107 -7.70 -0.79 11.97
C GLU A 107 -7.81 -2.31 11.72
N ILE A 108 -6.72 -3.08 11.92
CA ILE A 108 -6.65 -4.49 11.53
C ILE A 108 -6.14 -5.43 12.63
N ALA A 109 -6.04 -4.95 13.87
CA ALA A 109 -5.52 -5.71 15.02
C ALA A 109 -4.12 -6.29 14.81
N LEU A 110 -3.29 -5.65 13.97
CA LEU A 110 -1.90 -6.06 13.73
C LEU A 110 -1.03 -5.63 14.93
N PRO A 111 -0.53 -6.54 15.78
CA PRO A 111 0.18 -6.14 16.99
C PRO A 111 1.49 -5.44 16.61
N ARG A 112 1.68 -4.19 17.05
CA ARG A 112 2.87 -3.40 16.66
C ARG A 112 4.20 -4.09 17.02
N ALA A 113 4.22 -4.83 18.13
CA ALA A 113 5.38 -5.59 18.60
C ALA A 113 5.78 -6.77 17.70
N LYS A 114 4.89 -7.18 16.79
CA LYS A 114 5.13 -8.27 15.81
C LYS A 114 5.61 -7.75 14.46
N VAL A 115 5.70 -6.43 14.28
CA VAL A 115 6.12 -5.81 13.02
C VAL A 115 7.54 -5.31 13.15
N LYS A 116 8.42 -5.80 12.27
CA LYS A 116 9.75 -5.25 12.06
C LYS A 116 9.74 -4.33 10.84
N LEU A 117 9.92 -3.03 11.04
CA LEU A 117 10.07 -2.09 9.93
C LEU A 117 11.39 -2.34 9.19
N LEU A 118 11.29 -2.47 7.88
CA LEU A 118 12.42 -2.75 6.97
C LEU A 118 12.94 -1.48 6.29
N GLY A 119 12.07 -0.48 6.10
CA GLY A 119 12.38 0.77 5.44
C GLY A 119 11.12 1.53 5.03
N GLN A 120 11.31 2.61 4.29
CA GLN A 120 10.26 3.51 3.84
C GLN A 120 10.29 3.62 2.30
N LEU A 121 9.12 3.79 1.67
CA LEU A 121 9.00 4.16 0.26
C LEU A 121 9.01 5.68 0.09
N THR A 122 9.01 6.16 -1.15
CA THR A 122 8.97 7.60 -1.43
C THR A 122 7.64 8.20 -0.98
N SER A 123 7.67 9.29 -0.20
CA SER A 123 6.45 9.97 0.23
C SER A 123 5.58 10.40 -0.94
N LEU A 124 4.26 10.26 -0.79
CA LEU A 124 3.29 10.57 -1.83
C LEU A 124 2.37 11.72 -1.40
N PRO A 125 2.43 12.90 -2.05
CA PRO A 125 1.46 13.97 -1.79
C PRO A 125 0.10 13.62 -2.41
N VAL A 126 -0.98 13.84 -1.66
CA VAL A 126 -2.37 13.58 -2.05
C VAL A 126 -3.17 14.89 -2.02
N PRO A 127 -3.26 15.61 -3.16
CA PRO A 127 -3.86 16.95 -3.18
C PRO A 127 -5.35 17.03 -2.84
N VAL A 128 -6.08 15.93 -3.06
CA VAL A 128 -7.53 15.91 -2.79
C VAL A 128 -7.86 15.90 -1.29
N SER A 129 -6.93 15.43 -0.46
CA SER A 129 -7.07 15.35 1.01
C SER A 129 -6.05 16.21 1.75
N GLU A 130 -5.15 16.89 1.02
CA GLU A 130 -4.02 17.67 1.57
C GLU A 130 -3.14 16.85 2.53
N HIS A 131 -2.96 15.56 2.23
CA HIS A 131 -2.08 14.66 2.98
C HIS A 131 -0.74 14.44 2.30
N LEU A 132 0.33 14.34 3.09
CA LEU A 132 1.60 13.76 2.67
C LEU A 132 1.72 12.36 3.26
N ILE A 133 1.58 11.34 2.40
CA ILE A 133 1.60 9.94 2.85
C ILE A 133 3.03 9.43 2.94
N HIS A 134 3.41 8.94 4.10
CA HIS A 134 4.64 8.23 4.41
C HIS A 134 4.38 6.73 4.48
N THR A 135 4.92 5.95 3.55
CA THR A 135 4.68 4.51 3.50
C THR A 135 5.85 3.73 4.07
N PHE A 136 5.59 2.91 5.08
CA PHE A 136 6.57 1.99 5.65
C PHE A 136 6.36 0.57 5.12
N VAL A 137 7.46 -0.15 4.91
CA VAL A 137 7.44 -1.58 4.60
C VAL A 137 7.86 -2.33 5.87
N GLY A 138 6.96 -3.15 6.40
CA GLY A 138 7.20 -3.98 7.58
C GLY A 138 7.22 -5.46 7.22
N LEU A 139 7.73 -6.28 8.13
CA LEU A 139 7.70 -7.74 8.07
C LEU A 139 7.20 -8.29 9.40
N THR A 140 6.30 -9.27 9.35
CA THR A 140 5.95 -10.10 10.51
C THR A 140 6.64 -11.46 10.41
N GLU A 141 6.97 -12.05 11.56
CA GLU A 141 7.64 -13.36 11.63
C GLU A 141 6.64 -14.52 11.70
N ASP A 142 5.43 -14.27 12.19
CA ASP A 142 4.40 -15.26 12.44
C ASP A 142 3.17 -15.05 11.53
N ASP A 143 2.35 -16.11 11.40
CA ASP A 143 0.98 -15.98 10.93
C ASP A 143 0.22 -15.11 11.96
N ILE A 144 -0.25 -13.94 11.53
CA ILE A 144 -1.02 -13.02 12.36
C ILE A 144 -2.49 -13.16 12.02
N HIS A 145 -3.33 -13.38 13.03
CA HIS A 145 -4.77 -13.28 12.86
C HIS A 145 -5.16 -11.80 12.88
N LEU A 146 -5.56 -11.29 11.72
CA LEU A 146 -6.02 -9.91 11.56
C LEU A 146 -7.52 -9.82 11.79
N GLN A 147 -7.97 -8.75 12.42
CA GLN A 147 -9.38 -8.49 12.68
C GLN A 147 -9.71 -7.04 12.35
N PRO A 148 -10.71 -6.77 11.50
CA PRO A 148 -11.08 -5.39 11.18
C PRO A 148 -11.74 -4.72 12.38
N ASP A 149 -11.38 -3.46 12.63
CA ASP A 149 -12.24 -2.56 13.40
C ASP A 149 -13.42 -2.15 12.52
N SER A 150 -14.60 -2.71 12.83
CA SER A 150 -15.85 -2.45 12.10
C SER A 150 -16.26 -0.97 11.99
N ARG A 151 -15.69 -0.07 12.81
CA ARG A 151 -15.94 1.37 12.73
C ARG A 151 -15.28 2.01 11.52
N GLU A 152 -14.15 1.46 11.08
CA GLU A 152 -13.28 2.08 10.07
C GLU A 152 -13.00 1.16 8.88
N VAL A 153 -13.04 -0.15 9.10
CA VAL A 153 -12.70 -1.18 8.11
C VAL A 153 -13.89 -2.11 7.89
N LYS A 154 -14.41 -2.11 6.65
CA LYS A 154 -15.47 -3.02 6.19
C LYS A 154 -14.96 -4.44 5.97
N ALA A 155 -13.76 -4.56 5.41
CA ALA A 155 -13.13 -5.84 5.12
C ALA A 155 -11.61 -5.71 5.05
N ILE A 156 -10.90 -6.79 5.37
CA ILE A 156 -9.47 -6.92 5.13
C ILE A 156 -9.30 -7.79 3.88
N LEU A 157 -8.55 -7.29 2.92
CA LEU A 157 -8.15 -8.02 1.72
C LEU A 157 -6.70 -8.46 1.85
N PHE A 158 -6.35 -9.59 1.24
CA PHE A 158 -4.97 -10.03 1.15
C PHE A 158 -4.46 -9.85 -0.28
N MET A 159 -3.37 -9.11 -0.45
CA MET A 159 -2.69 -8.95 -1.74
C MET A 159 -1.45 -9.87 -1.77
N PRO A 160 -1.49 -11.01 -2.48
CA PRO A 160 -0.30 -11.82 -2.68
C PRO A 160 0.75 -11.03 -3.47
N VAL A 161 2.01 -11.09 -3.04
CA VAL A 161 3.12 -10.47 -3.78
C VAL A 161 3.18 -10.98 -5.23
N LYS A 162 2.87 -12.26 -5.45
CA LYS A 162 2.80 -12.85 -6.80
C LYS A 162 1.73 -12.20 -7.67
N LYS A 163 0.56 -11.86 -7.12
CA LYS A 163 -0.52 -11.18 -7.86
C LYS A 163 -0.07 -9.76 -8.21
N LEU A 164 0.48 -9.00 -7.26
CA LEU A 164 1.04 -7.66 -7.53
C LEU A 164 2.09 -7.69 -8.68
N LEU A 165 2.97 -8.68 -8.67
CA LEU A 165 4.03 -8.86 -9.67
C LEU A 165 3.56 -9.43 -11.01
N SER A 166 2.31 -9.89 -11.12
CA SER A 166 1.78 -10.42 -12.37
C SER A 166 1.72 -9.34 -13.45
N ARG A 167 1.86 -9.79 -14.70
CA ARG A 167 1.81 -8.93 -15.89
C ARG A 167 0.39 -8.45 -16.19
N ASP A 168 -0.60 -9.23 -15.82
CA ASP A 168 -2.02 -9.02 -16.11
C ASP A 168 -2.77 -8.68 -14.82
N THR A 169 -2.36 -7.60 -14.16
CA THR A 169 -2.99 -7.14 -12.92
C THR A 169 -3.30 -5.65 -12.97
N ILE A 170 -2.79 -4.95 -13.98
CA ILE A 170 -3.07 -3.53 -14.21
C ILE A 170 -4.09 -3.44 -15.34
N HIS A 171 -5.21 -2.79 -15.05
CA HIS A 171 -6.28 -2.51 -16.00
C HIS A 171 -6.64 -1.02 -15.94
N THR A 172 -7.46 -0.56 -16.88
CA THR A 172 -8.01 0.80 -16.88
C THR A 172 -9.52 0.75 -16.74
N GLY A 173 -10.10 1.70 -16.01
CA GLY A 173 -11.54 1.75 -15.77
C GLY A 173 -12.04 3.14 -15.41
N GLU A 174 -13.34 3.24 -15.20
CA GLU A 174 -14.02 4.46 -14.79
C GLU A 174 -14.36 4.42 -13.30
N PHE A 175 -14.12 5.53 -12.60
CA PHE A 175 -14.41 5.64 -11.16
C PHE A 175 -15.17 6.92 -10.85
N ALA A 176 -16.26 6.78 -10.09
CA ALA A 176 -16.98 7.91 -9.54
C ALA A 176 -16.16 8.58 -8.43
N THR A 177 -16.11 9.90 -8.46
CA THR A 177 -15.48 10.73 -7.42
C THR A 177 -16.41 11.87 -7.04
N PRO A 178 -16.18 12.58 -5.92
CA PRO A 178 -16.95 13.78 -5.59
C PRO A 178 -16.86 14.89 -6.66
N ARG A 179 -15.88 14.84 -7.55
CA ARG A 179 -15.67 15.81 -8.64
C ARG A 179 -16.19 15.32 -9.99
N GLY A 180 -16.90 14.20 -10.04
CA GLY A 180 -17.39 13.56 -11.25
C GLY A 180 -16.71 12.22 -11.54
N THR A 181 -16.92 11.67 -12.73
CA THR A 181 -16.33 10.41 -13.17
C THR A 181 -14.94 10.65 -13.74
N LEU A 182 -13.95 9.90 -13.26
CA LEU A 182 -12.63 9.81 -13.89
C LEU A 182 -12.64 8.60 -14.84
N ALA A 183 -12.32 8.83 -16.11
CA ALA A 183 -12.12 7.77 -17.10
C ALA A 183 -10.63 7.40 -17.20
N ASP A 184 -10.34 6.23 -17.79
CA ASP A 184 -8.99 5.72 -18.05
C ASP A 184 -8.08 5.68 -16.81
N VAL A 185 -8.66 5.44 -15.63
CA VAL A 185 -7.89 5.36 -14.38
C VAL A 185 -7.21 3.99 -14.31
N PRO A 186 -5.87 3.93 -14.18
CA PRO A 186 -5.18 2.66 -13.97
C PRO A 186 -5.46 2.13 -12.56
N TYR A 187 -5.71 0.82 -12.46
CA TYR A 187 -5.97 0.14 -11.19
C TYR A 187 -5.34 -1.26 -11.15
N PHE A 188 -4.99 -1.71 -9.95
CA PHE A 188 -4.70 -3.12 -9.70
C PHE A 188 -5.99 -3.87 -9.41
N GLU A 189 -6.24 -4.97 -10.13
CA GLU A 189 -7.36 -5.85 -9.85
C GLU A 189 -7.01 -6.85 -8.74
N LEU A 190 -7.87 -6.92 -7.72
CA LEU A 190 -7.80 -7.93 -6.65
C LEU A 190 -9.20 -8.46 -6.38
N ASN A 191 -9.49 -9.66 -6.92
CA ASN A 191 -10.84 -10.25 -6.90
C ASN A 191 -11.86 -9.27 -7.50
N GLU A 192 -12.94 -8.95 -6.79
CA GLU A 192 -13.95 -7.97 -7.16
C GLU A 192 -13.54 -6.51 -6.88
N HIS A 193 -12.37 -6.28 -6.28
CA HIS A 193 -11.93 -4.97 -5.85
C HIS A 193 -10.95 -4.34 -6.84
N HIS A 194 -11.09 -3.03 -7.00
CA HIS A 194 -10.19 -2.21 -7.80
C HIS A 194 -9.37 -1.30 -6.89
N ILE A 195 -8.05 -1.46 -6.91
CA ILE A 195 -7.12 -0.64 -6.14
C ILE A 195 -6.57 0.43 -7.08
N TRP A 196 -6.95 1.68 -6.86
CA TRP A 196 -6.60 2.82 -7.72
C TRP A 196 -6.14 4.01 -6.86
N GLY A 197 -5.75 5.12 -7.51
CA GLY A 197 -5.38 6.34 -6.81
C GLY A 197 -4.12 6.20 -5.97
N ALA A 198 -4.09 6.81 -4.78
CA ALA A 198 -2.88 6.90 -3.95
C ALA A 198 -2.33 5.50 -3.59
N THR A 199 -3.19 4.56 -3.22
CA THR A 199 -2.80 3.18 -2.91
C THR A 199 -2.12 2.51 -4.11
N ALA A 200 -2.70 2.63 -5.31
CA ALA A 200 -2.11 2.04 -6.52
C ALA A 200 -0.76 2.68 -6.89
N MET A 201 -0.62 3.99 -6.72
CA MET A 201 0.65 4.69 -6.92
C MET A 201 1.75 4.17 -5.97
N ILE A 202 1.43 4.00 -4.69
CA ILE A 202 2.34 3.41 -3.69
C ILE A 202 2.72 1.97 -4.06
N LEU A 203 1.73 1.14 -4.42
CA LEU A 203 1.96 -0.25 -4.80
C LEU A 203 2.75 -0.39 -6.10
N SER A 204 2.68 0.59 -7.01
CA SER A 204 3.50 0.64 -8.22
C SER A 204 5.00 0.76 -7.89
N GLU A 205 5.35 1.63 -6.95
CA GLU A 205 6.74 1.73 -6.47
C GLU A 205 7.19 0.45 -5.77
N LEU A 206 6.34 -0.13 -4.91
CA LEU A 206 6.64 -1.42 -4.29
C LEU A 206 6.87 -2.51 -5.36
N LYS A 207 6.02 -2.57 -6.39
CA LYS A 207 6.13 -3.52 -7.50
C LYS A 207 7.47 -3.35 -8.22
N ALA A 208 7.85 -2.13 -8.59
CA ALA A 208 9.13 -1.85 -9.24
C ALA A 208 10.31 -2.30 -8.36
N LEU A 209 10.25 -1.99 -7.06
CA LEU A 209 11.28 -2.39 -6.09
C LEU A 209 11.40 -3.91 -5.97
N LEU A 210 10.28 -4.62 -5.91
CA LEU A 210 10.26 -6.08 -5.83
C LEU A 210 10.76 -6.74 -7.13
N LEU A 211 10.52 -6.15 -8.30
CA LEU A 211 11.06 -6.63 -9.58
C LEU A 211 12.59 -6.50 -9.65
N ASP A 212 13.18 -5.49 -9.02
CA ASP A 212 14.65 -5.35 -8.90
C ASP A 212 15.28 -6.50 -8.08
N LEU A 213 14.47 -7.22 -7.30
CA LEU A 213 14.91 -8.39 -6.54
C LEU A 213 15.01 -9.67 -7.40
N GLY A 214 14.74 -9.66 -8.70
CA GLY A 214 15.02 -10.80 -9.59
C GLY A 214 14.16 -12.04 -9.34
#